data_AF-A0A2V3ZXF1-F1
#
_entry.id   AF-A0A2V3ZXF1-F1
#
_cell.length_a   1.000
_cell.length_b   1.000
_cell.length_c   1.000
_cell.angle_alpha   90.00
_cell.angle_beta   90.00
_cell.angle_gamma   90.00
#
_symmetry.space_group_name_H-M   'P 1'
#
loop_
_entity.id
_entity.type
_entity.pdbx_description
1 polymer ?
#
loop_
_entity_poly.entity_id
_entity_poly.type
_entity_poly.pdbx_seq_one_letter_code
_entity_poly.pdbx_strand_id
1 'polypeptide(L)'
;MKKLLFLVVAVVFAVSSAFAQVNYSTVDQLGFGNTAGVTQVGWYNMSDVDQFGLWNDATVDQEGLANISYINQFLVGNSAMVNQLGILNVSYVDQVGFFNMAYVDQMGLHNISRVLQLGLLNMAGVSQTGWFNMSYVTQFDFLNTAMVMQLGLANLSTILQANHNNIAMVDQMGRFNRSDVLQLGALSSANVWQMGVRNSSNITQILPIFTDATVIQYGRMNRSDVFQRRGAYNSAFVNQWGLRNSARVTQLFGQFNNATITQLYAFNRARTMQIGGFSNVANIHQNGIWNMASTYQRGGLDNEAYIMQNGRANRARTVQVGGDHNVSRTYQIGTRNYAFVEQIHESKGDVEVFQKGYRHFADVTQKYGSGDRATVKQFGTHQTAYISQLYGTKNKAKITQKDHGNLAIIDQIGGKKNKAKIFQKGEHNFSFVGQFGGKKSDAFVEQRGDDNRGWVFQFDQEESLADILQDGDRNVAVIAQMDGMYNSATILQTGDDNTGLTYQWGDNNTSFLEQIGNDHFGLVIQNGNENFAVTQQGNAGVVFSP
;
A
#
# COMPACT_ATOMS: atom_id res chain seq x y z
N MET A 1 34.70 72.46 39.25
CA MET A 1 34.77 71.01 38.92
C MET A 1 33.44 70.33 38.59
N LYS A 2 32.26 70.99 38.68
CA LYS A 2 30.97 70.36 38.30
C LYS A 2 30.60 70.49 36.80
N LYS A 3 31.16 71.46 36.08
CA LYS A 3 30.91 71.65 34.63
C LYS A 3 31.75 70.74 33.71
N LEU A 4 32.90 70.25 34.19
CA LEU A 4 33.77 69.34 33.41
C LEU A 4 33.27 67.89 33.48
N LEU A 5 32.66 67.48 34.61
CA LEU A 5 32.07 66.15 34.76
C LEU A 5 30.86 65.95 33.83
N PHE A 6 30.05 66.99 33.59
CA PHE A 6 28.91 66.92 32.67
C PHE A 6 29.33 66.80 31.21
N LEU A 7 30.45 67.41 30.81
CA LEU A 7 30.98 67.31 29.45
C LEU A 7 31.60 65.92 29.20
N VAL A 8 32.27 65.33 30.19
CA VAL A 8 32.84 63.97 30.08
C VAL A 8 31.75 62.90 30.11
N VAL A 9 30.68 63.07 30.89
CA VAL A 9 29.51 62.17 30.86
C VAL A 9 28.75 62.29 29.53
N ALA A 10 28.57 63.51 28.99
CA ALA A 10 27.93 63.71 27.69
C ALA A 10 28.75 63.15 26.51
N VAL A 11 30.08 63.24 26.56
CA VAL A 11 30.96 62.66 25.53
C VAL A 11 31.08 61.14 25.68
N VAL A 12 31.08 60.59 26.90
CA VAL A 12 31.08 59.12 27.10
C VAL A 12 29.73 58.48 26.72
N PHE A 13 28.60 59.20 26.87
CA PHE A 13 27.30 58.77 26.32
C PHE A 13 27.11 59.08 24.82
N ALA A 14 27.85 60.04 24.25
CA ALA A 14 27.85 60.28 22.80
C ALA A 14 28.78 59.33 22.03
N VAL A 15 29.72 58.68 22.72
CA VAL A 15 30.69 57.73 22.14
C VAL A 15 30.35 56.26 22.47
N SER A 16 29.26 55.99 23.18
CA SER A 16 28.64 54.66 23.19
C SER A 16 27.84 54.44 21.90
N SER A 17 28.58 54.31 20.80
CA SER A 17 28.21 53.48 19.65
C SER A 17 26.75 53.56 19.20
N ALA A 18 26.33 54.73 18.71
CA ALA A 18 25.39 54.76 17.60
C ALA A 18 26.09 54.16 16.38
N PHE A 19 26.19 52.83 16.33
CA PHE A 19 26.48 52.16 15.08
C PHE A 19 25.30 52.46 14.16
N ALA A 20 25.59 53.22 13.10
CA ALA A 20 24.68 53.32 11.98
C ALA A 20 24.40 51.89 11.50
N GLN A 21 23.13 51.52 11.51
CA GLN A 21 22.67 50.30 10.87
C GLN A 21 23.06 50.36 9.39
N VAL A 22 23.99 49.52 8.94
CA VAL A 22 24.37 49.44 7.53
C VAL A 22 23.38 48.52 6.84
N ASN A 23 22.18 49.01 6.54
CA ASN A 23 21.22 48.28 5.73
C ASN A 23 21.21 48.87 4.32
N TYR A 24 21.10 48.02 3.29
CA TYR A 24 21.06 48.40 1.89
C TYR A 24 19.70 48.03 1.31
N SER A 25 18.95 49.02 0.86
CA SER A 25 17.69 48.79 0.15
C SER A 25 17.75 49.48 -1.22
N THR A 26 17.44 48.76 -2.29
CA THR A 26 17.18 49.31 -3.62
C THR A 26 15.74 49.00 -4.01
N VAL A 27 15.06 50.00 -4.57
CA VAL A 27 13.66 49.89 -5.00
C VAL A 27 13.55 50.60 -6.35
N ASP A 28 13.43 49.84 -7.43
CA ASP A 28 13.26 50.37 -8.78
C ASP A 28 11.84 50.06 -9.29
N GLN A 29 11.02 51.10 -9.40
CA GLN A 29 9.63 51.01 -9.85
C GLN A 29 9.44 51.71 -11.19
N LEU A 30 8.98 50.98 -12.21
CA LEU A 30 8.75 51.54 -13.55
C LEU A 30 7.35 51.15 -14.05
N GLY A 31 6.45 52.14 -14.11
CA GLY A 31 5.05 51.99 -14.56
C GLY A 31 4.07 52.80 -13.69
N PHE A 32 2.79 52.42 -13.64
CA PHE A 32 1.71 53.21 -13.01
C PHE A 32 0.99 52.41 -11.91
N GLY A 33 0.92 52.96 -10.69
CA GLY A 33 0.19 52.38 -9.56
C GLY A 33 0.92 51.30 -8.75
N ASN A 34 2.24 51.15 -8.93
CA ASN A 34 3.04 50.21 -8.13
C ASN A 34 3.28 50.77 -6.71
N THR A 35 3.27 49.89 -5.70
CA THR A 35 3.58 50.21 -4.29
C THR A 35 4.71 49.30 -3.81
N ALA A 36 5.72 49.89 -3.16
CA ALA A 36 6.78 49.13 -2.50
C ALA A 36 7.04 49.72 -1.12
N GLY A 37 7.10 48.86 -0.11
CA GLY A 37 7.43 49.21 1.27
C GLY A 37 8.56 48.32 1.77
N VAL A 38 9.69 48.91 2.14
CA VAL A 38 10.81 48.18 2.75
C VAL A 38 11.09 48.73 4.14
N THR A 39 10.99 47.86 5.15
CA THR A 39 11.35 48.15 6.55
C THR A 39 12.51 47.24 6.94
N GLN A 40 13.62 47.80 7.41
CA GLN A 40 14.79 47.03 7.83
C GLN A 40 15.26 47.50 9.22
N VAL A 41 15.28 46.59 10.19
CA VAL A 41 15.73 46.86 11.57
C VAL A 41 16.88 45.91 11.92
N GLY A 42 18.08 46.43 12.19
CA GLY A 42 19.27 45.60 12.47
C GLY A 42 20.48 45.97 11.61
N TRP A 43 21.42 45.04 11.36
CA TRP A 43 22.71 45.34 10.71
C TRP A 43 22.93 44.48 9.44
N TYR A 44 23.46 45.07 8.36
CA TYR A 44 23.81 44.39 7.10
C TYR A 44 22.63 43.76 6.34
N ASN A 45 21.38 44.14 6.64
CA ASN A 45 20.24 43.65 5.87
C ASN A 45 20.26 44.24 4.44
N MET A 46 20.04 43.40 3.44
CA MET A 46 19.97 43.76 2.03
C MET A 46 18.57 43.46 1.48
N SER A 47 17.94 44.45 0.86
CA SER A 47 16.69 44.31 0.13
C SER A 47 16.86 44.91 -1.26
N ASP A 48 16.32 44.25 -2.27
CA ASP A 48 16.29 44.73 -3.64
C ASP A 48 14.92 44.41 -4.24
N VAL A 49 14.21 45.43 -4.72
CA VAL A 49 12.83 45.33 -5.18
C VAL A 49 12.68 46.00 -6.54
N ASP A 50 12.52 45.19 -7.58
CA ASP A 50 12.27 45.61 -8.95
C ASP A 50 10.80 45.39 -9.33
N GLN A 51 10.06 46.46 -9.62
CA GLN A 51 8.65 46.40 -10.05
C GLN A 51 8.43 47.07 -11.41
N PHE A 52 8.28 46.27 -12.46
CA PHE A 52 8.05 46.74 -13.82
C PHE A 52 6.62 46.45 -14.29
N GLY A 53 5.78 47.47 -14.41
CA GLY A 53 4.41 47.36 -14.93
C GLY A 53 3.34 48.11 -14.13
N LEU A 54 2.11 47.61 -14.03
CA LEU A 54 0.98 48.34 -13.45
C LEU A 54 0.45 47.67 -12.15
N TRP A 55 0.14 48.42 -11.10
CA TRP A 55 -0.50 47.92 -9.86
C TRP A 55 0.24 46.79 -9.11
N ASN A 56 1.57 46.67 -9.22
CA ASN A 56 2.34 45.68 -8.44
C ASN A 56 2.55 46.17 -6.99
N ASP A 57 2.52 45.25 -6.01
CA ASP A 57 2.70 45.52 -4.59
C ASP A 57 3.83 44.65 -4.01
N ALA A 58 4.83 45.26 -3.35
CA ALA A 58 5.94 44.54 -2.75
C ALA A 58 6.21 45.08 -1.34
N THR A 59 6.10 44.23 -0.32
CA THR A 59 6.43 44.59 1.05
C THR A 59 7.56 43.70 1.57
N VAL A 60 8.65 44.30 2.05
CA VAL A 60 9.77 43.61 2.69
C VAL A 60 9.92 44.13 4.12
N ASP A 61 9.88 43.24 5.11
CA ASP A 61 10.23 43.51 6.50
C ASP A 61 11.39 42.61 6.91
N GLN A 62 12.52 43.18 7.34
CA GLN A 62 13.71 42.43 7.74
C GLN A 62 14.22 42.91 9.11
N GLU A 63 14.13 42.03 10.10
CA GLU A 63 14.64 42.29 11.45
C GLU A 63 15.81 41.33 11.77
N GLY A 64 17.00 41.87 12.09
CA GLY A 64 18.17 41.06 12.48
C GLY A 64 19.47 41.38 11.73
N LEU A 65 20.31 40.37 11.44
CA LEU A 65 21.68 40.55 10.94
C LEU A 65 21.91 39.86 9.60
N ALA A 66 22.29 40.63 8.57
CA ALA A 66 22.63 40.14 7.24
C ALA A 66 21.53 39.32 6.51
N ASN A 67 20.25 39.66 6.72
CA ASN A 67 19.16 39.08 5.94
C ASN A 67 19.16 39.65 4.51
N ILE A 68 18.85 38.83 3.51
CA ILE A 68 18.87 39.20 2.09
C ILE A 68 17.51 38.88 1.46
N SER A 69 16.90 39.85 0.79
CA SER A 69 15.64 39.69 0.05
C SER A 69 15.78 40.30 -1.34
N TYR A 70 15.42 39.54 -2.37
CA TYR A 70 15.27 40.02 -3.75
C TYR A 70 13.84 39.78 -4.21
N ILE A 71 13.15 40.81 -4.67
CA ILE A 71 11.80 40.73 -5.23
C ILE A 71 11.81 41.33 -6.64
N ASN A 72 11.48 40.52 -7.64
CA ASN A 72 11.27 40.98 -9.02
C ASN A 72 9.81 40.72 -9.43
N GLN A 73 9.08 41.76 -9.81
CA GLN A 73 7.69 41.69 -10.27
C GLN A 73 7.55 42.34 -11.64
N PHE A 74 7.07 41.58 -12.64
CA PHE A 74 6.85 42.07 -13.99
C PHE A 74 5.38 41.94 -14.40
N LEU A 75 4.89 42.91 -15.18
CA LEU A 75 3.51 43.04 -15.71
C LEU A 75 2.51 43.60 -14.68
N VAL A 76 1.34 43.00 -14.44
CA VAL A 76 0.22 43.71 -13.79
C VAL A 76 -0.30 43.01 -12.53
N GLY A 77 -0.42 43.74 -11.42
CA GLY A 77 -1.19 43.31 -10.25
C GLY A 77 -0.55 42.25 -9.37
N ASN A 78 0.75 41.98 -9.49
CA ASN A 78 1.43 40.98 -8.66
C ASN A 78 1.66 41.52 -7.23
N SER A 79 1.54 40.67 -6.22
CA SER A 79 1.78 41.00 -4.82
C SER A 79 2.80 40.06 -4.18
N ALA A 80 3.83 40.62 -3.55
CA ALA A 80 4.88 39.88 -2.85
C ALA A 80 5.07 40.47 -1.46
N MET A 81 5.00 39.61 -0.43
CA MET A 81 5.28 39.99 0.94
C MET A 81 6.38 39.09 1.49
N VAL A 82 7.47 39.68 1.99
CA VAL A 82 8.61 38.97 2.58
C VAL A 82 8.85 39.50 3.99
N ASN A 83 8.76 38.62 5.00
CA ASN A 83 9.16 38.90 6.38
C ASN A 83 10.34 38.00 6.76
N GLN A 84 11.44 38.57 7.24
CA GLN A 84 12.63 37.82 7.66
C GLN A 84 13.13 38.29 9.02
N LEU A 85 13.00 37.43 10.03
CA LEU A 85 13.49 37.66 11.39
C LEU A 85 14.68 36.73 11.70
N GLY A 86 15.87 37.28 11.94
CA GLY A 86 17.04 36.51 12.38
C GLY A 86 18.33 36.82 11.64
N ILE A 87 19.16 35.81 11.35
CA ILE A 87 20.52 35.99 10.82
C ILE A 87 20.68 35.25 9.49
N LEU A 88 21.23 35.91 8.46
CA LEU A 88 21.58 35.32 7.16
C LEU A 88 20.43 34.62 6.41
N ASN A 89 19.16 34.97 6.69
CA ASN A 89 18.04 34.43 5.92
C ASN A 89 18.04 35.01 4.51
N VAL A 90 17.73 34.18 3.50
CA VAL A 90 17.76 34.57 2.08
C VAL A 90 16.41 34.25 1.44
N SER A 91 15.81 35.25 0.79
CA SER A 91 14.57 35.11 0.02
C SER A 91 14.77 35.64 -1.39
N TYR A 92 14.32 34.87 -2.37
CA TYR A 92 14.19 35.29 -3.77
C TYR A 92 12.75 35.09 -4.21
N VAL A 93 12.06 36.15 -4.61
CA VAL A 93 10.70 36.11 -5.16
C VAL A 93 10.73 36.70 -6.56
N ASP A 94 10.39 35.91 -7.57
CA ASP A 94 10.26 36.34 -8.96
C ASP A 94 8.84 36.01 -9.47
N GLN A 95 8.06 37.05 -9.79
CA GLN A 95 6.69 36.94 -10.28
C GLN A 95 6.59 37.61 -11.65
N VAL A 96 6.33 36.82 -12.69
CA VAL A 96 6.12 37.34 -14.05
C VAL A 96 4.71 36.96 -14.50
N GLY A 97 3.85 37.96 -14.66
CA GLY A 97 2.48 37.73 -15.13
C GLY A 97 1.43 38.63 -14.47
N PHE A 98 0.22 38.11 -14.33
CA PHE A 98 -0.94 38.88 -13.87
C PHE A 98 -1.45 38.36 -12.52
N PHE A 99 -1.61 39.23 -11.52
CA PHE A 99 -2.25 38.89 -10.23
C PHE A 99 -1.65 37.68 -9.47
N ASN A 100 -0.34 37.43 -9.56
CA ASN A 100 0.30 36.39 -8.73
C ASN A 100 0.52 36.89 -7.30
N MET A 101 0.41 36.00 -6.31
CA MET A 101 0.61 36.30 -4.90
C MET A 101 1.71 35.40 -4.31
N ALA A 102 2.72 36.01 -3.68
CA ALA A 102 3.81 35.33 -3.00
C ALA A 102 3.94 35.85 -1.57
N TYR A 103 3.93 34.96 -0.60
CA TYR A 103 4.16 35.25 0.81
C TYR A 103 5.32 34.41 1.33
N VAL A 104 6.37 35.07 1.84
CA VAL A 104 7.53 34.40 2.42
C VAL A 104 7.74 34.91 3.85
N ASP A 105 7.71 34.02 4.83
CA ASP A 105 8.01 34.30 6.23
C ASP A 105 9.16 33.39 6.71
N GLN A 106 10.27 33.96 7.15
CA GLN A 106 11.45 33.23 7.59
C GLN A 106 11.91 33.70 8.97
N MET A 107 11.93 32.77 9.92
CA MET A 107 12.43 33.01 11.28
C MET A 107 13.63 32.11 11.60
N GLY A 108 14.77 32.68 11.99
CA GLY A 108 15.93 31.93 12.48
C GLY A 108 17.24 32.18 11.72
N LEU A 109 18.05 31.14 11.49
CA LEU A 109 19.42 31.25 10.95
C LEU A 109 19.51 30.58 9.58
N HIS A 110 19.87 31.35 8.55
CA HIS A 110 20.21 30.84 7.22
C HIS A 110 19.12 29.99 6.56
N ASN A 111 17.85 30.35 6.71
CA ASN A 111 16.78 29.76 5.90
C ASN A 111 16.82 30.36 4.48
N ILE A 112 16.66 29.51 3.46
CA ILE A 112 16.66 29.91 2.05
C ILE A 112 15.30 29.58 1.46
N SER A 113 14.65 30.58 0.86
CA SER A 113 13.41 30.45 0.11
C SER A 113 13.59 31.01 -1.29
N ARG A 114 13.14 30.28 -2.29
CA ARG A 114 13.03 30.77 -3.66
C ARG A 114 11.64 30.47 -4.20
N VAL A 115 10.92 31.51 -4.58
CA VAL A 115 9.59 31.45 -5.20
C VAL A 115 9.69 32.02 -6.61
N LEU A 116 9.31 31.22 -7.61
CA LEU A 116 9.19 31.62 -9.01
C LEU A 116 7.76 31.36 -9.49
N GLN A 117 7.00 32.38 -9.86
CA GLN A 117 5.64 32.26 -10.38
C GLN A 117 5.56 32.88 -11.78
N LEU A 118 5.24 32.08 -12.79
CA LEU A 118 5.07 32.54 -14.16
C LEU A 118 3.61 32.30 -14.60
N GLY A 119 2.81 33.36 -14.81
CA GLY A 119 1.45 33.26 -15.36
C GLY A 119 0.39 34.07 -14.60
N LEU A 120 -0.84 33.54 -14.46
CA LEU A 120 -2.02 34.29 -13.98
C LEU A 120 -2.57 33.70 -12.67
N LEU A 121 -2.77 34.51 -11.62
CA LEU A 121 -3.43 34.10 -10.36
C LEU A 121 -2.79 32.90 -9.63
N ASN A 122 -1.46 32.71 -9.71
CA ASN A 122 -0.79 31.71 -8.90
C ASN A 122 -0.56 32.23 -7.46
N MET A 123 -0.67 31.35 -6.46
CA MET A 123 -0.44 31.66 -5.05
C MET A 123 0.65 30.76 -4.47
N ALA A 124 1.68 31.36 -3.85
CA ALA A 124 2.78 30.65 -3.21
C ALA A 124 2.98 31.21 -1.79
N GLY A 125 2.88 30.34 -0.78
CA GLY A 125 3.18 30.67 0.61
C GLY A 125 4.34 29.82 1.11
N VAL A 126 5.38 30.44 1.68
CA VAL A 126 6.51 29.75 2.30
C VAL A 126 6.70 30.30 3.72
N SER A 127 6.57 29.45 4.74
CA SER A 127 6.91 29.78 6.13
C SER A 127 8.00 28.83 6.62
N GLN A 128 9.16 29.35 7.03
CA GLN A 128 10.30 28.57 7.51
C GLN A 128 10.74 29.08 8.87
N THR A 129 10.67 28.25 9.90
CA THR A 129 11.18 28.56 11.24
C THR A 129 12.29 27.58 11.63
N GLY A 130 13.47 28.07 11.96
CA GLY A 130 14.61 27.26 12.42
C GLY A 130 15.91 27.58 11.69
N TRP A 131 16.77 26.57 11.50
CA TRP A 131 18.12 26.76 10.95
C TRP A 131 18.29 26.00 9.62
N PHE A 132 18.89 26.62 8.61
CA PHE A 132 19.28 25.97 7.34
C PHE A 132 18.13 25.34 6.52
N ASN A 133 16.87 25.72 6.74
CA ASN A 133 15.77 25.15 5.94
C ASN A 133 15.80 25.73 4.51
N MET A 134 15.53 24.88 3.52
CA MET A 134 15.52 25.24 2.10
C MET A 134 14.16 24.92 1.47
N SER A 135 13.58 25.91 0.79
CA SER A 135 12.33 25.78 0.05
C SER A 135 12.47 26.36 -1.35
N TYR A 136 12.10 25.58 -2.36
CA TYR A 136 12.07 25.99 -3.76
C TYR A 136 10.65 25.77 -4.29
N VAL A 137 9.94 26.84 -4.63
CA VAL A 137 8.59 26.78 -5.21
C VAL A 137 8.65 27.36 -6.62
N THR A 138 8.19 26.61 -7.60
CA THR A 138 8.04 27.08 -8.99
C THR A 138 6.65 26.73 -9.51
N GLN A 139 5.91 27.73 -9.99
CA GLN A 139 4.56 27.59 -10.54
C GLN A 139 4.50 28.20 -11.94
N PHE A 140 3.92 27.48 -12.90
CA PHE A 140 3.67 27.95 -14.27
C PHE A 140 2.17 27.96 -14.59
N ASP A 141 1.75 28.83 -15.49
CA ASP A 141 0.38 28.98 -16.02
C ASP A 141 -0.60 29.60 -15.01
N PHE A 142 -1.75 28.98 -14.69
CA PHE A 142 -2.83 29.69 -13.98
C PHE A 142 -3.45 28.97 -12.77
N LEU A 143 -3.80 29.72 -11.72
CA LEU A 143 -4.51 29.25 -10.52
C LEU A 143 -3.81 28.14 -9.71
N ASN A 144 -2.48 27.98 -9.80
CA ASN A 144 -1.80 27.01 -8.96
C ASN A 144 -1.59 27.57 -7.54
N THR A 145 -1.75 26.72 -6.54
CA THR A 145 -1.51 27.06 -5.12
C THR A 145 -0.44 26.14 -4.54
N ALA A 146 0.60 26.73 -3.94
CA ALA A 146 1.67 26.02 -3.25
C ALA A 146 1.85 26.61 -1.85
N MET A 147 1.83 25.76 -0.83
CA MET A 147 2.10 26.14 0.55
C MET A 147 3.20 25.25 1.13
N VAL A 148 4.27 25.85 1.64
CA VAL A 148 5.36 25.16 2.32
C VAL A 148 5.49 25.69 3.74
N MET A 149 5.40 24.81 4.72
CA MET A 149 5.72 25.09 6.11
C MET A 149 6.88 24.18 6.55
N GLN A 150 7.97 24.76 7.06
CA GLN A 150 9.11 24.00 7.56
C GLN A 150 9.49 24.49 8.96
N LEU A 151 9.50 23.58 9.93
CA LEU A 151 9.96 23.83 11.29
C LEU A 151 11.16 22.94 11.62
N GLY A 152 12.31 23.53 11.97
CA GLY A 152 13.47 22.81 12.51
C GLY A 152 14.79 23.01 11.77
N LEU A 153 15.58 21.95 11.58
CA LEU A 153 16.97 22.05 11.08
C LEU A 153 17.11 21.37 9.71
N ALA A 154 17.56 22.12 8.70
CA ALA A 154 17.98 21.60 7.40
C ALA A 154 16.91 20.75 6.67
N ASN A 155 15.64 21.11 6.78
CA ASN A 155 14.59 20.51 5.96
C ASN A 155 14.65 21.07 4.51
N LEU A 156 14.40 20.23 3.51
CA LEU A 156 14.38 20.58 2.10
C LEU A 156 13.01 20.29 1.51
N SER A 157 12.40 21.29 0.87
CA SER A 157 11.16 21.16 0.11
C SER A 157 11.37 21.71 -1.30
N THR A 158 10.95 20.96 -2.31
CA THR A 158 10.89 21.43 -3.70
C THR A 158 9.49 21.17 -4.24
N ILE A 159 8.81 22.22 -4.71
CA ILE A 159 7.51 22.16 -5.36
C ILE A 159 7.65 22.71 -6.78
N LEU A 160 7.26 21.92 -7.78
CA LEU A 160 7.10 22.37 -9.16
C LEU A 160 5.68 22.03 -9.63
N GLN A 161 4.90 23.06 -9.96
CA GLN A 161 3.55 22.93 -10.52
C GLN A 161 3.47 23.60 -11.89
N ALA A 162 2.80 22.98 -12.85
CA ALA A 162 2.53 23.57 -14.17
C ALA A 162 1.11 23.22 -14.65
N ASN A 163 0.57 24.00 -15.58
CA ASN A 163 -0.84 24.01 -16.00
C ASN A 163 -1.79 24.64 -14.96
N HIS A 164 -2.98 24.06 -14.73
CA HIS A 164 -4.06 24.77 -14.05
C HIS A 164 -4.58 24.13 -12.77
N ASN A 165 -4.87 24.96 -11.75
CA ASN A 165 -5.53 24.59 -10.50
C ASN A 165 -4.85 23.44 -9.71
N ASN A 166 -3.52 23.32 -9.75
CA ASN A 166 -2.84 22.34 -8.89
C ASN A 166 -2.66 22.91 -7.47
N ILE A 167 -2.82 22.05 -6.46
CA ILE A 167 -2.62 22.36 -5.05
C ILE A 167 -1.49 21.48 -4.52
N ALA A 168 -0.46 22.10 -3.93
CA ALA A 168 0.62 21.40 -3.25
C ALA A 168 0.79 21.98 -1.85
N MET A 169 0.63 21.14 -0.84
CA MET A 169 0.87 21.51 0.56
C MET A 169 1.96 20.61 1.13
N VAL A 170 3.01 21.22 1.69
CA VAL A 170 4.13 20.51 2.31
C VAL A 170 4.34 21.07 3.71
N ASP A 171 4.14 20.25 4.74
CA ASP A 171 4.51 20.54 6.13
C ASP A 171 5.63 19.59 6.58
N GLN A 172 6.79 20.14 6.96
CA GLN A 172 7.93 19.39 7.46
C GLN A 172 8.37 19.90 8.83
N MET A 173 8.22 19.08 9.86
CA MET A 173 8.71 19.34 11.21
C MET A 173 9.87 18.41 11.57
N GLY A 174 10.97 18.95 12.09
CA GLY A 174 12.11 18.18 12.59
C GLY A 174 13.43 18.47 11.85
N ARG A 175 14.23 17.45 11.55
CA ARG A 175 15.59 17.63 11.02
C ARG A 175 15.85 16.83 9.74
N PHE A 176 16.44 17.44 8.72
CA PHE A 176 16.87 16.77 7.48
C PHE A 176 15.75 16.07 6.68
N ASN A 177 14.49 16.48 6.84
CA ASN A 177 13.41 15.93 6.04
C ASN A 177 13.47 16.47 4.60
N ARG A 178 13.16 15.64 3.60
CA ARG A 178 13.15 15.99 2.18
C ARG A 178 11.79 15.69 1.57
N SER A 179 11.21 16.66 0.88
CA SER A 179 9.97 16.54 0.13
C SER A 179 10.15 17.10 -1.27
N ASP A 180 9.88 16.30 -2.29
CA ASP A 180 9.87 16.73 -3.68
C ASP A 180 8.44 16.51 -4.23
N VAL A 181 7.79 17.55 -4.74
CA VAL A 181 6.45 17.52 -5.33
C VAL A 181 6.53 18.07 -6.75
N LEU A 182 6.15 17.25 -7.74
CA LEU A 182 6.10 17.61 -9.15
C LEU A 182 4.68 17.34 -9.69
N GLN A 183 3.96 18.39 -10.09
CA GLN A 183 2.61 18.30 -10.66
C GLN A 183 2.60 18.96 -12.05
N LEU A 184 2.54 18.15 -13.10
CA LEU A 184 2.50 18.58 -14.51
C LEU A 184 1.15 18.21 -15.15
N GLY A 185 0.03 18.60 -14.51
CA GLY A 185 -1.33 18.29 -14.97
C GLY A 185 -2.35 19.30 -14.48
N ALA A 186 -3.63 18.93 -14.53
CA ALA A 186 -4.75 19.79 -14.16
C ALA A 186 -5.41 19.31 -12.85
N LEU A 187 -5.79 20.26 -11.98
CA LEU A 187 -6.64 19.99 -10.81
C LEU A 187 -6.08 18.90 -9.87
N SER A 188 -4.76 18.80 -9.74
CA SER A 188 -4.13 17.76 -8.91
C SER A 188 -3.81 18.28 -7.51
N SER A 189 -4.02 17.44 -6.50
CA SER A 189 -3.68 17.74 -5.11
C SER A 189 -2.52 16.86 -4.64
N ALA A 190 -1.53 17.48 -4.01
CA ALA A 190 -0.43 16.80 -3.35
C ALA A 190 -0.29 17.35 -1.93
N ASN A 191 -0.45 16.49 -0.93
CA ASN A 191 -0.26 16.85 0.47
C ASN A 191 0.84 15.99 1.09
N VAL A 192 1.87 16.62 1.65
CA VAL A 192 2.98 15.95 2.32
C VAL A 192 3.10 16.46 3.74
N TRP A 193 2.98 15.56 4.72
CA TRP A 193 3.26 15.84 6.12
C TRP A 193 4.41 14.95 6.62
N GLN A 194 5.51 15.56 7.06
CA GLN A 194 6.69 14.84 7.54
C GLN A 194 7.11 15.34 8.92
N MET A 195 7.05 14.47 9.93
CA MET A 195 7.51 14.77 11.28
C MET A 195 8.66 13.85 11.69
N GLY A 196 9.78 14.41 12.12
CA GLY A 196 10.93 13.67 12.65
C GLY A 196 12.23 13.90 11.88
N VAL A 197 13.02 12.84 11.63
CA VAL A 197 14.41 12.98 11.14
C VAL A 197 14.68 12.19 9.86
N ARG A 198 15.18 12.85 8.82
CA ARG A 198 15.58 12.23 7.54
C ARG A 198 14.45 11.48 6.81
N ASN A 199 13.20 11.91 6.97
CA ASN A 199 12.10 11.37 6.16
C ASN A 199 12.18 11.91 4.74
N SER A 200 11.86 11.08 3.75
CA SER A 200 11.90 11.42 2.33
C SER A 200 10.56 11.07 1.67
N SER A 201 9.97 12.05 1.00
CA SER A 201 8.74 11.93 0.24
C SER A 201 8.98 12.46 -1.17
N ASN A 202 8.52 11.72 -2.17
CA ASN A 202 8.47 12.17 -3.55
C ASN A 202 7.06 11.94 -4.08
N ILE A 203 6.41 13.00 -4.57
CA ILE A 203 5.13 12.92 -5.28
C ILE A 203 5.37 13.45 -6.69
N THR A 204 5.06 12.65 -7.70
CA THR A 204 5.12 13.05 -9.10
C THR A 204 3.80 12.69 -9.79
N GLN A 205 3.08 13.70 -10.26
CA GLN A 205 1.81 13.58 -10.96
C GLN A 205 1.95 14.21 -12.37
N ILE A 206 1.95 13.41 -13.45
CA ILE A 206 2.20 13.88 -14.82
C ILE A 206 0.98 13.65 -15.73
N LEU A 207 0.46 14.74 -16.32
CA LEU A 207 -0.79 14.76 -17.09
C LEU A 207 -2.02 14.15 -16.37
N PRO A 208 -2.19 14.23 -15.03
CA PRO A 208 -3.46 13.89 -14.40
C PRO A 208 -4.56 14.93 -14.67
N ILE A 209 -5.81 14.51 -14.47
CA ILE A 209 -6.95 15.39 -14.23
C ILE A 209 -7.59 14.92 -12.91
N PHE A 210 -7.68 15.77 -11.89
CA PHE A 210 -8.28 15.43 -10.58
C PHE A 210 -7.59 14.27 -9.82
N THR A 211 -6.27 14.19 -9.75
CA THR A 211 -5.62 13.15 -8.92
C THR A 211 -5.17 13.67 -7.57
N ASP A 212 -5.36 12.86 -6.53
CA ASP A 212 -4.95 13.18 -5.17
C ASP A 212 -3.81 12.26 -4.71
N ALA A 213 -2.79 12.85 -4.09
CA ALA A 213 -1.71 12.14 -3.44
C ALA A 213 -1.47 12.72 -2.04
N THR A 214 -1.66 11.91 -1.01
CA THR A 214 -1.37 12.28 0.38
C THR A 214 -0.28 11.37 0.93
N VAL A 215 0.78 11.97 1.48
CA VAL A 215 1.87 11.27 2.16
C VAL A 215 2.01 11.80 3.58
N ILE A 216 1.95 10.92 4.56
CA ILE A 216 2.13 11.20 5.97
C ILE A 216 3.29 10.33 6.49
N GLN A 217 4.32 10.94 7.08
CA GLN A 217 5.48 10.23 7.61
C GLN A 217 5.87 10.75 9.00
N TYR A 218 5.80 9.88 10.00
CA TYR A 218 6.22 10.14 11.37
C TYR A 218 7.42 9.26 11.74
N GLY A 219 8.48 9.84 12.29
CA GLY A 219 9.63 9.11 12.81
C GLY A 219 10.92 9.37 12.03
N ARG A 220 11.72 8.33 11.77
CA ARG A 220 13.08 8.48 11.24
C ARG A 220 13.32 7.67 9.97
N MET A 221 13.93 8.27 8.96
CA MET A 221 14.36 7.60 7.72
C MET A 221 13.22 6.90 6.94
N ASN A 222 11.97 7.33 7.06
CA ASN A 222 10.90 6.78 6.25
C ASN A 222 10.99 7.29 4.81
N ARG A 223 10.69 6.43 3.82
CA ARG A 223 10.72 6.77 2.40
C ARG A 223 9.36 6.48 1.74
N SER A 224 8.83 7.48 1.06
CA SER A 224 7.60 7.45 0.28
C SER A 224 7.89 7.90 -1.16
N ASP A 225 7.24 7.24 -2.12
CA ASP A 225 7.38 7.51 -3.56
C ASP A 225 6.03 7.26 -4.23
N VAL A 226 5.35 8.33 -4.63
CA VAL A 226 4.03 8.29 -5.29
C VAL A 226 4.19 8.80 -6.72
N PHE A 227 3.89 7.94 -7.69
CA PHE A 227 3.93 8.26 -9.11
C PHE A 227 2.57 8.03 -9.76
N GLN A 228 1.90 9.09 -10.19
CA GLN A 228 0.62 9.05 -10.90
C GLN A 228 0.79 9.63 -12.31
N ARG A 229 0.31 8.95 -13.35
CA ARG A 229 0.45 9.44 -14.75
C ARG A 229 -0.77 9.12 -15.61
N ARG A 230 -1.28 10.11 -16.34
CA ARG A 230 -2.35 9.98 -17.37
C ARG A 230 -3.65 9.27 -16.90
N GLY A 231 -3.99 9.35 -15.61
CA GLY A 231 -5.24 8.84 -15.05
C GLY A 231 -6.08 9.97 -14.47
N ALA A 232 -7.39 9.74 -14.27
CA ALA A 232 -8.30 10.73 -13.69
C ALA A 232 -8.90 10.24 -12.38
N TYR A 233 -9.06 11.11 -11.37
CA TYR A 233 -9.67 10.74 -10.07
C TYR A 233 -8.96 9.59 -9.33
N ASN A 234 -7.69 9.33 -9.63
CA ASN A 234 -6.92 8.33 -8.88
C ASN A 234 -6.46 8.94 -7.55
N SER A 235 -6.57 8.16 -6.47
CA SER A 235 -6.13 8.55 -5.13
C SER A 235 -5.00 7.65 -4.65
N ALA A 236 -3.97 8.26 -4.06
CA ALA A 236 -2.87 7.58 -3.41
C ALA A 236 -2.69 8.12 -1.99
N PHE A 237 -2.75 7.23 -0.99
CA PHE A 237 -2.50 7.56 0.40
C PHE A 237 -1.38 6.70 0.97
N VAL A 238 -0.35 7.33 1.53
CA VAL A 238 0.77 6.66 2.20
C VAL A 238 0.89 7.20 3.62
N ASN A 239 0.80 6.33 4.62
CA ASN A 239 0.99 6.67 6.02
C ASN A 239 2.06 5.78 6.67
N GLN A 240 3.18 6.36 7.10
CA GLN A 240 4.32 5.63 7.65
C GLN A 240 4.70 6.15 9.03
N TRP A 241 4.67 5.28 10.04
CA TRP A 241 5.04 5.61 11.42
C TRP A 241 6.21 4.74 11.88
N GLY A 242 7.27 5.36 12.37
CA GLY A 242 8.43 4.71 12.97
C GLY A 242 9.72 4.83 12.14
N LEU A 243 10.47 3.74 11.97
CA LEU A 243 11.86 3.77 11.48
C LEU A 243 12.03 3.02 10.16
N ARG A 244 12.58 3.69 9.13
CA ARG A 244 13.00 3.05 7.87
C ARG A 244 11.89 2.27 7.15
N ASN A 245 10.65 2.73 7.23
CA ASN A 245 9.58 2.19 6.40
C ASN A 245 9.73 2.70 4.96
N SER A 246 9.41 1.85 3.98
CA SER A 246 9.49 2.18 2.55
C SER A 246 8.17 1.83 1.86
N ALA A 247 7.54 2.84 1.26
CA ALA A 247 6.28 2.72 0.54
C ALA A 247 6.46 3.28 -0.87
N ARG A 248 5.91 2.57 -1.87
CA ARG A 248 5.84 3.05 -3.25
C ARG A 248 4.44 2.82 -3.80
N VAL A 249 3.84 3.87 -4.34
CA VAL A 249 2.57 3.80 -5.08
C VAL A 249 2.83 4.23 -6.52
N THR A 250 2.39 3.43 -7.47
CA THR A 250 2.47 3.75 -8.90
C THR A 250 1.10 3.52 -9.54
N GLN A 251 0.44 4.58 -10.03
CA GLN A 251 -0.84 4.49 -10.73
C GLN A 251 -0.67 5.08 -12.14
N LEU A 252 -0.81 4.26 -13.17
CA LEU A 252 -0.65 4.64 -14.56
C LEU A 252 -1.97 4.46 -15.28
N PHE A 253 -2.48 5.49 -15.95
CA PHE A 253 -3.79 5.46 -16.62
C PHE A 253 -4.95 5.15 -15.66
N GLY A 254 -6.11 4.78 -16.20
CA GLY A 254 -7.27 4.38 -15.43
C GLY A 254 -8.01 5.54 -14.74
N GLN A 255 -9.15 5.21 -14.14
CA GLN A 255 -9.99 6.19 -13.44
C GLN A 255 -10.43 5.66 -12.08
N PHE A 256 -10.53 6.54 -11.07
CA PHE A 256 -11.04 6.22 -9.73
C PHE A 256 -10.27 5.10 -8.98
N ASN A 257 -9.02 4.82 -9.37
CA ASN A 257 -8.24 3.80 -8.68
C ASN A 257 -7.72 4.36 -7.34
N ASN A 258 -7.84 3.57 -6.28
CA ASN A 258 -7.42 3.96 -4.93
C ASN A 258 -6.30 3.05 -4.43
N ALA A 259 -5.20 3.65 -3.97
CA ALA A 259 -4.05 2.95 -3.42
C ALA A 259 -3.70 3.48 -2.02
N THR A 260 -3.89 2.64 -1.00
CA THR A 260 -3.62 2.98 0.39
C THR A 260 -2.51 2.09 0.94
N ILE A 261 -1.45 2.69 1.49
CA ILE A 261 -0.38 1.99 2.21
C ILE A 261 -0.27 2.58 3.62
N THR A 262 -0.42 1.75 4.64
CA THR A 262 -0.13 2.09 6.03
C THR A 262 0.95 1.18 6.60
N GLN A 263 2.02 1.75 7.15
CA GLN A 263 3.13 1.02 7.74
C GLN A 263 3.43 1.56 9.14
N LEU A 264 3.39 0.70 10.14
CA LEU A 264 3.69 1.03 11.54
C LEU A 264 4.96 0.31 11.98
N TYR A 265 5.68 0.89 12.95
CA TYR A 265 6.96 0.39 13.47
C TYR A 265 8.12 0.51 12.47
N ALA A 266 8.79 -0.57 12.07
CA ALA A 266 10.11 -0.41 11.43
C ALA A 266 10.41 -1.38 10.29
N PHE A 267 11.20 -0.92 9.32
CA PHE A 267 11.73 -1.72 8.20
C PHE A 267 10.65 -2.40 7.32
N ASN A 268 9.42 -1.90 7.33
CA ASN A 268 8.38 -2.46 6.48
C ASN A 268 8.54 -1.95 5.04
N ARG A 269 8.26 -2.81 4.07
CA ARG A 269 8.31 -2.49 2.63
C ARG A 269 6.97 -2.81 1.97
N ALA A 270 6.37 -1.81 1.35
CA ALA A 270 5.10 -1.93 0.64
C ALA A 270 5.22 -1.35 -0.77
N ARG A 271 4.63 -2.02 -1.75
CA ARG A 271 4.53 -1.52 -3.13
C ARG A 271 3.16 -1.79 -3.71
N THR A 272 2.50 -0.75 -4.19
CA THR A 272 1.26 -0.85 -4.97
C THR A 272 1.52 -0.36 -6.38
N MET A 273 1.12 -1.14 -7.38
CA MET A 273 1.16 -0.75 -8.78
C MET A 273 -0.19 -1.03 -9.44
N GLN A 274 -0.86 0.01 -9.91
CA GLN A 274 -2.13 -0.08 -10.65
C GLN A 274 -1.90 0.48 -12.07
N ILE A 275 -2.28 -0.27 -13.10
CA ILE A 275 -2.11 0.13 -14.50
C ILE A 275 -3.46 0.02 -15.22
N GLY A 276 -4.09 1.14 -15.53
CA GLY A 276 -5.40 1.20 -16.17
C GLY A 276 -6.54 0.81 -15.23
N GLY A 277 -7.67 0.38 -15.81
CA GLY A 277 -8.85 -0.06 -15.07
C GLY A 277 -9.68 1.09 -14.48
N PHE A 278 -10.83 0.72 -13.93
CA PHE A 278 -11.79 1.64 -13.31
C PHE A 278 -12.08 1.18 -11.88
N SER A 279 -11.98 2.08 -10.91
CA SER A 279 -12.40 1.84 -9.51
C SER A 279 -11.71 0.65 -8.82
N ASN A 280 -10.45 0.36 -9.17
CA ASN A 280 -9.70 -0.69 -8.47
C ASN A 280 -9.13 -0.16 -7.14
N VAL A 281 -9.22 -0.98 -6.10
CA VAL A 281 -8.76 -0.67 -4.75
C VAL A 281 -7.60 -1.58 -4.36
N ALA A 282 -6.51 -1.00 -3.87
CA ALA A 282 -5.36 -1.71 -3.32
C ALA A 282 -5.00 -1.15 -1.94
N ASN A 283 -5.15 -1.96 -0.90
CA ASN A 283 -4.86 -1.59 0.48
C ASN A 283 -3.81 -2.52 1.08
N ILE A 284 -2.73 -1.92 1.60
CA ILE A 284 -1.68 -2.61 2.34
C ILE A 284 -1.59 -2.01 3.74
N HIS A 285 -1.80 -2.84 4.76
CA HIS A 285 -1.57 -2.50 6.16
C HIS A 285 -0.48 -3.40 6.76
N GLN A 286 0.63 -2.80 7.22
CA GLN A 286 1.74 -3.52 7.84
C GLN A 286 1.97 -3.00 9.24
N ASN A 287 1.75 -3.84 10.24
CA ASN A 287 1.96 -3.56 11.64
C ASN A 287 3.06 -4.50 12.19
N GLY A 288 4.29 -4.01 12.25
CA GLY A 288 5.40 -4.74 12.86
C GLY A 288 6.73 -4.47 12.18
N ILE A 289 7.61 -5.49 12.10
CA ILE A 289 8.99 -5.27 11.67
C ILE A 289 9.34 -6.16 10.47
N TRP A 290 10.00 -5.62 9.45
CA TRP A 290 10.47 -6.35 8.26
C TRP A 290 9.36 -6.95 7.39
N ASN A 291 8.11 -6.52 7.55
CA ASN A 291 7.02 -7.04 6.72
C ASN A 291 7.17 -6.53 5.28
N MET A 292 6.89 -7.39 4.30
CA MET A 292 6.97 -7.08 2.88
C MET A 292 5.64 -7.39 2.18
N ALA A 293 5.03 -6.39 1.56
CA ALA A 293 3.76 -6.54 0.86
C ALA A 293 3.84 -5.92 -0.54
N SER A 294 3.17 -6.53 -1.51
CA SER A 294 3.00 -5.92 -2.82
C SER A 294 1.67 -6.25 -3.47
N THR A 295 1.06 -5.25 -4.08
CA THR A 295 -0.15 -5.41 -4.91
C THR A 295 0.16 -4.96 -6.34
N TYR A 296 -0.20 -5.78 -7.32
CA TYR A 296 -0.14 -5.45 -8.74
C TYR A 296 -1.51 -5.65 -9.38
N GLN A 297 -2.11 -4.57 -9.86
CA GLN A 297 -3.39 -4.59 -10.57
C GLN A 297 -3.19 -4.02 -11.98
N ARG A 298 -3.67 -4.73 -13.01
CA ARG A 298 -3.60 -4.27 -14.41
C ARG A 298 -4.96 -4.43 -15.09
N GLY A 299 -5.56 -3.31 -15.50
CA GLY A 299 -6.89 -3.26 -16.11
C GLY A 299 -8.00 -3.62 -15.11
N GLY A 300 -9.13 -4.08 -15.64
CA GLY A 300 -10.27 -4.55 -14.85
C GLY A 300 -11.15 -3.45 -14.25
N LEU A 301 -12.27 -3.87 -13.69
CA LEU A 301 -13.31 -3.04 -13.09
C LEU A 301 -13.55 -3.47 -11.64
N ASP A 302 -13.52 -2.55 -10.68
CA ASP A 302 -13.91 -2.81 -9.29
C ASP A 302 -13.17 -3.98 -8.61
N ASN A 303 -11.88 -4.17 -8.91
CA ASN A 303 -11.09 -5.21 -8.23
C ASN A 303 -10.51 -4.68 -6.91
N GLU A 304 -10.63 -5.47 -5.85
CA GLU A 304 -10.17 -5.16 -4.50
C GLU A 304 -9.04 -6.11 -4.06
N ALA A 305 -7.92 -5.54 -3.60
CA ALA A 305 -6.82 -6.29 -3.00
C ALA A 305 -6.47 -5.72 -1.63
N TYR A 306 -6.62 -6.54 -0.59
CA TYR A 306 -6.34 -6.20 0.80
C TYR A 306 -5.25 -7.10 1.38
N ILE A 307 -4.17 -6.52 1.88
CA ILE A 307 -3.08 -7.21 2.56
C ILE A 307 -2.91 -6.62 3.97
N MET A 308 -3.06 -7.45 5.00
CA MET A 308 -2.79 -7.08 6.39
C MET A 308 -1.74 -8.01 7.00
N GLN A 309 -0.65 -7.43 7.49
CA GLN A 309 0.46 -8.17 8.10
C GLN A 309 0.76 -7.65 9.50
N ASN A 310 0.52 -8.49 10.50
CA ASN A 310 0.82 -8.21 11.91
C ASN A 310 1.96 -9.13 12.38
N GLY A 311 3.08 -8.54 12.78
CA GLY A 311 4.23 -9.29 13.32
C GLY A 311 5.53 -9.06 12.55
N ARG A 312 6.35 -10.11 12.38
CA ARG A 312 7.73 -9.97 11.91
C ARG A 312 8.00 -10.71 10.60
N ALA A 313 8.59 -10.03 9.63
CA ALA A 313 9.10 -10.63 8.40
C ALA A 313 8.06 -11.42 7.59
N ASN A 314 6.78 -11.07 7.69
CA ASN A 314 5.73 -11.66 6.85
C ASN A 314 5.84 -11.13 5.42
N ARG A 315 5.51 -11.96 4.43
CA ARG A 315 5.54 -11.62 3.01
C ARG A 315 4.21 -11.95 2.32
N ALA A 316 3.64 -10.98 1.62
CA ALA A 316 2.40 -11.16 0.88
C ALA A 316 2.49 -10.50 -0.49
N ARG A 317 1.95 -11.16 -1.51
CA ARG A 317 1.81 -10.57 -2.85
C ARG A 317 0.47 -10.94 -3.46
N THR A 318 -0.24 -9.92 -3.93
CA THR A 318 -1.48 -10.06 -4.69
C THR A 318 -1.28 -9.54 -6.10
N VAL A 319 -1.73 -10.30 -7.09
CA VAL A 319 -1.69 -9.97 -8.52
C VAL A 319 -3.10 -10.14 -9.07
N GLN A 320 -3.67 -9.07 -9.63
CA GLN A 320 -4.97 -9.11 -10.32
C GLN A 320 -4.80 -8.53 -11.73
N VAL A 321 -5.15 -9.30 -12.76
CA VAL A 321 -4.98 -8.89 -14.16
C VAL A 321 -6.30 -9.06 -14.92
N GLY A 322 -6.87 -7.95 -15.37
CA GLY A 322 -8.20 -7.91 -15.99
C GLY A 322 -9.30 -8.26 -14.99
N GLY A 323 -10.43 -8.75 -15.51
CA GLY A 323 -11.55 -9.20 -14.67
C GLY A 323 -12.38 -8.07 -14.05
N ASP A 324 -13.48 -8.44 -13.41
CA ASP A 324 -14.36 -7.51 -12.70
C ASP A 324 -14.76 -8.01 -11.32
N HIS A 325 -14.88 -7.12 -10.33
CA HIS A 325 -15.36 -7.41 -8.98
C HIS A 325 -14.58 -8.51 -8.24
N ASN A 326 -13.30 -8.70 -8.55
CA ASN A 326 -12.49 -9.70 -7.86
C ASN A 326 -12.00 -9.17 -6.52
N VAL A 327 -12.10 -9.99 -5.49
CA VAL A 327 -11.65 -9.65 -4.14
C VAL A 327 -10.57 -10.62 -3.68
N SER A 328 -9.45 -10.06 -3.21
CA SER A 328 -8.36 -10.80 -2.57
C SER A 328 -8.11 -10.22 -1.18
N ARG A 329 -8.16 -11.09 -0.16
CA ARG A 329 -7.85 -10.72 1.23
C ARG A 329 -6.77 -11.65 1.79
N THR A 330 -5.66 -11.06 2.20
CA THR A 330 -4.55 -11.78 2.84
C THR A 330 -4.33 -11.22 4.25
N TYR A 331 -4.46 -12.07 5.27
CA TYR A 331 -4.24 -11.76 6.67
C TYR A 331 -3.13 -12.65 7.23
N GLN A 332 -2.02 -12.04 7.66
CA GLN A 332 -0.89 -12.75 8.25
C GLN A 332 -0.61 -12.24 9.65
N ILE A 333 -0.65 -13.14 10.63
CA ILE A 333 -0.36 -12.86 12.03
C ILE A 333 0.79 -13.78 12.47
N GLY A 334 1.87 -13.21 12.98
CA GLY A 334 3.03 -13.96 13.47
C GLY A 334 4.29 -13.66 12.67
N THR A 335 5.08 -14.68 12.38
CA THR A 335 6.45 -14.50 11.88
C THR A 335 6.74 -15.31 10.62
N ARG A 336 7.34 -14.68 9.61
CA ARG A 336 7.78 -15.34 8.37
C ARG A 336 6.67 -16.11 7.63
N ASN A 337 5.44 -15.64 7.66
CA ASN A 337 4.37 -16.22 6.85
C ASN A 337 4.45 -15.69 5.41
N TYR A 338 4.17 -16.54 4.42
CA TYR A 338 4.24 -16.26 2.99
C TYR A 338 2.89 -16.54 2.33
N ALA A 339 2.37 -15.57 1.59
CA ALA A 339 1.12 -15.70 0.85
C ALA A 339 1.25 -15.11 -0.55
N PHE A 340 0.82 -15.86 -1.55
CA PHE A 340 0.73 -15.45 -2.94
C PHE A 340 -0.69 -15.66 -3.45
N VAL A 341 -1.28 -14.62 -4.02
CA VAL A 341 -2.62 -14.67 -4.61
C VAL A 341 -2.59 -14.12 -6.03
N GLU A 342 -3.04 -14.91 -6.99
CA GLU A 342 -3.22 -14.53 -8.39
C GLU A 342 -4.68 -14.68 -8.82
N GLN A 343 -5.27 -13.61 -9.35
CA GLN A 343 -6.59 -13.64 -10.01
C GLN A 343 -6.46 -13.03 -11.42
N ILE A 344 -6.57 -13.86 -12.45
CA ILE A 344 -6.27 -13.46 -13.83
C ILE A 344 -7.47 -13.73 -14.74
N HIS A 345 -8.04 -12.68 -15.31
CA HIS A 345 -9.28 -12.74 -16.11
C HIS A 345 -10.44 -13.44 -15.40
N GLU A 346 -10.44 -13.37 -14.07
CA GLU A 346 -11.52 -13.87 -13.20
C GLU A 346 -12.64 -12.82 -13.14
N SER A 347 -13.88 -13.22 -12.92
CA SER A 347 -15.00 -12.31 -12.65
C SER A 347 -15.65 -12.70 -11.34
N LYS A 348 -15.79 -11.77 -10.39
CA LYS A 348 -16.40 -12.00 -9.07
C LYS A 348 -15.69 -13.08 -8.24
N GLY A 349 -14.41 -13.31 -8.49
CA GLY A 349 -13.58 -14.24 -7.74
C GLY A 349 -13.31 -13.73 -6.32
N ASP A 350 -13.26 -14.63 -5.35
CA ASP A 350 -13.11 -14.32 -3.92
C ASP A 350 -12.04 -15.21 -3.28
N VAL A 351 -10.89 -14.62 -2.94
CA VAL A 351 -9.78 -15.31 -2.28
C VAL A 351 -9.57 -14.77 -0.88
N GLU A 352 -9.57 -15.69 0.10
CA GLU A 352 -9.19 -15.39 1.49
C GLU A 352 -8.02 -16.28 1.94
N VAL A 353 -6.91 -15.66 2.33
CA VAL A 353 -5.78 -16.35 2.97
C VAL A 353 -5.63 -15.81 4.39
N PHE A 354 -5.75 -16.71 5.38
CA PHE A 354 -5.54 -16.41 6.79
C PHE A 354 -4.44 -17.31 7.37
N GLN A 355 -3.35 -16.71 7.82
CA GLN A 355 -2.20 -17.41 8.40
C GLN A 355 -1.91 -16.87 9.80
N LYS A 356 -1.97 -17.72 10.82
CA LYS A 356 -1.62 -17.39 12.20
C LYS A 356 -0.57 -18.34 12.74
N GLY A 357 0.67 -17.87 12.84
CA GLY A 357 1.77 -18.68 13.32
C GLY A 357 3.11 -18.36 12.67
N TYR A 358 3.91 -19.40 12.44
CA TYR A 358 5.28 -19.29 11.95
C TYR A 358 5.51 -20.07 10.66
N ARG A 359 6.10 -19.42 9.65
CA ARG A 359 6.54 -20.07 8.40
C ARG A 359 5.43 -20.80 7.63
N HIS A 360 4.21 -20.27 7.66
CA HIS A 360 3.18 -20.74 6.74
C HIS A 360 3.47 -20.33 5.30
N PHE A 361 3.08 -21.16 4.34
CA PHE A 361 3.10 -20.87 2.92
C PHE A 361 1.71 -21.14 2.33
N ALA A 362 1.19 -20.19 1.56
CA ALA A 362 -0.05 -20.33 0.81
C ALA A 362 0.11 -19.75 -0.59
N ASP A 363 -0.31 -20.51 -1.59
CA ASP A 363 -0.39 -20.08 -2.99
C ASP A 363 -1.80 -20.36 -3.51
N VAL A 364 -2.49 -19.31 -3.96
CA VAL A 364 -3.86 -19.39 -4.46
C VAL A 364 -3.95 -18.73 -5.82
N THR A 365 -4.37 -19.49 -6.82
CA THR A 365 -4.55 -19.02 -8.19
C THR A 365 -6.00 -19.23 -8.64
N GLN A 366 -6.63 -18.17 -9.15
CA GLN A 366 -7.92 -18.21 -9.87
C GLN A 366 -7.74 -17.64 -11.28
N LYS A 367 -8.18 -18.36 -12.31
CA LYS A 367 -7.93 -17.95 -13.70
C LYS A 367 -9.07 -18.31 -14.65
N TYR A 368 -9.46 -17.33 -15.47
CA TYR A 368 -10.47 -17.49 -16.53
C TYR A 368 -11.82 -18.07 -16.06
N GLY A 369 -12.14 -17.95 -14.77
CA GLY A 369 -13.38 -18.44 -14.16
C GLY A 369 -14.38 -17.31 -13.86
N SER A 370 -15.48 -17.70 -13.23
CA SER A 370 -16.48 -16.75 -12.73
C SER A 370 -17.08 -17.18 -11.40
N GLY A 371 -16.94 -16.31 -10.39
CA GLY A 371 -17.54 -16.46 -9.07
C GLY A 371 -16.88 -17.53 -8.21
N ASP A 372 -15.66 -17.92 -8.55
CA ASP A 372 -14.92 -18.95 -7.81
C ASP A 372 -14.47 -18.41 -6.45
N ARG A 373 -14.48 -19.27 -5.43
CA ARG A 373 -14.06 -18.92 -4.06
C ARG A 373 -12.98 -19.87 -3.56
N ALA A 374 -11.88 -19.30 -3.09
CA ALA A 374 -10.80 -20.02 -2.44
C ALA A 374 -10.57 -19.51 -1.01
N THR A 375 -10.39 -20.42 -0.05
CA THR A 375 -10.09 -20.07 1.33
C THR A 375 -8.99 -20.95 1.89
N VAL A 376 -7.93 -20.33 2.40
CA VAL A 376 -6.84 -21.01 3.12
C VAL A 376 -6.80 -20.51 4.56
N LYS A 377 -6.87 -21.43 5.53
CA LYS A 377 -6.68 -21.13 6.96
C LYS A 377 -5.58 -21.99 7.55
N GLN A 378 -4.51 -21.37 8.00
CA GLN A 378 -3.32 -22.04 8.56
C GLN A 378 -3.05 -21.55 9.98
N PHE A 379 -2.89 -22.49 10.92
CA PHE A 379 -2.67 -22.23 12.35
C PHE A 379 -1.54 -23.09 12.89
N GLY A 380 -0.45 -22.52 13.38
CA GLY A 380 0.65 -23.29 13.99
C GLY A 380 1.97 -23.00 13.29
N THR A 381 2.63 -24.02 12.74
CA THR A 381 3.94 -23.82 12.09
C THR A 381 4.13 -24.63 10.80
N HIS A 382 4.89 -24.10 9.84
CA HIS A 382 5.37 -24.78 8.63
C HIS A 382 4.29 -25.43 7.72
N GLN A 383 3.06 -24.94 7.77
CA GLN A 383 2.00 -25.45 6.88
C GLN A 383 2.16 -24.91 5.47
N THR A 384 1.83 -25.76 4.50
CA THR A 384 1.90 -25.45 3.07
C THR A 384 0.55 -25.75 2.42
N ALA A 385 -0.02 -24.77 1.71
CA ALA A 385 -1.31 -24.90 1.03
C ALA A 385 -1.23 -24.38 -0.41
N TYR A 386 -1.81 -25.15 -1.33
CA TYR A 386 -1.96 -24.77 -2.74
C TYR A 386 -3.43 -24.89 -3.15
N ILE A 387 -3.97 -23.84 -3.77
CA ILE A 387 -5.29 -23.87 -4.41
C ILE A 387 -5.16 -23.36 -5.84
N SER A 388 -5.61 -24.16 -6.82
CA SER A 388 -5.75 -23.76 -8.21
C SER A 388 -7.19 -23.90 -8.66
N GLN A 389 -7.82 -22.82 -9.12
CA GLN A 389 -9.16 -22.82 -9.72
C GLN A 389 -9.07 -22.22 -11.13
N LEU A 390 -9.22 -23.06 -12.16
CA LEU A 390 -9.01 -22.66 -13.55
C LEU A 390 -10.26 -22.92 -14.38
N TYR A 391 -10.72 -21.96 -15.17
CA TYR A 391 -11.85 -22.09 -16.12
C TYR A 391 -13.18 -22.49 -15.46
N GLY A 392 -13.30 -22.34 -14.15
CA GLY A 392 -14.43 -22.78 -13.34
C GLY A 392 -15.58 -21.78 -13.28
N THR A 393 -16.74 -22.22 -12.80
CA THR A 393 -17.83 -21.30 -12.45
C THR A 393 -18.42 -21.63 -11.08
N LYS A 394 -18.27 -20.72 -10.13
CA LYS A 394 -18.77 -20.81 -8.74
C LYS A 394 -18.22 -22.00 -7.97
N ASN A 395 -17.02 -22.45 -8.32
CA ASN A 395 -16.32 -23.51 -7.62
C ASN A 395 -15.82 -23.00 -6.26
N LYS A 396 -15.78 -23.89 -5.26
CA LYS A 396 -15.36 -23.56 -3.90
C LYS A 396 -14.24 -24.49 -3.46
N ALA A 397 -13.10 -23.92 -3.09
CA ALA A 397 -11.97 -24.62 -2.53
C ALA A 397 -11.69 -24.11 -1.12
N LYS A 398 -11.54 -25.03 -0.15
CA LYS A 398 -11.22 -24.65 1.24
C LYS A 398 -10.16 -25.57 1.85
N ILE A 399 -9.05 -25.01 2.28
CA ILE A 399 -8.02 -25.69 3.05
C ILE A 399 -8.03 -25.15 4.48
N THR A 400 -8.02 -26.05 5.46
CA THR A 400 -7.78 -25.71 6.88
C THR A 400 -6.74 -26.65 7.47
N GLN A 401 -5.61 -26.08 7.90
CA GLN A 401 -4.49 -26.82 8.47
C GLN A 401 -4.21 -26.30 9.89
N LYS A 402 -3.89 -27.23 10.80
CA LYS A 402 -3.49 -26.93 12.18
C LYS A 402 -2.13 -27.55 12.49
N ASP A 403 -1.57 -27.24 13.65
CA ASP A 403 -0.36 -27.85 14.21
C ASP A 403 0.91 -27.67 13.34
N HIS A 404 1.59 -28.74 12.90
CA HIS A 404 2.92 -28.66 12.29
C HIS A 404 3.00 -29.31 10.91
N GLY A 405 3.64 -28.65 9.95
CA GLY A 405 4.20 -29.33 8.76
C GLY A 405 3.22 -29.94 7.75
N ASN A 406 1.92 -29.66 7.86
CA ASN A 406 0.91 -30.23 6.97
C ASN A 406 0.96 -29.64 5.54
N LEU A 407 0.73 -30.48 4.53
CA LEU A 407 0.65 -30.12 3.10
C LEU A 407 -0.74 -30.46 2.53
N ALA A 408 -1.40 -29.47 1.95
CA ALA A 408 -2.72 -29.62 1.32
C ALA A 408 -2.74 -28.97 -0.07
N ILE A 409 -3.33 -29.67 -1.03
CA ILE A 409 -3.44 -29.23 -2.42
C ILE A 409 -4.88 -29.44 -2.89
N ILE A 410 -5.49 -28.39 -3.46
CA ILE A 410 -6.77 -28.47 -4.14
C ILE A 410 -6.62 -27.94 -5.57
N ASP A 411 -6.92 -28.77 -6.55
CA ASP A 411 -6.98 -28.40 -7.96
C ASP A 411 -8.41 -28.57 -8.48
N GLN A 412 -9.04 -27.48 -8.91
CA GLN A 412 -10.34 -27.47 -9.57
C GLN A 412 -10.18 -26.90 -10.98
N ILE A 413 -10.27 -27.75 -11.99
CA ILE A 413 -10.10 -27.37 -13.40
C ILE A 413 -11.43 -27.55 -14.13
N GLY A 414 -12.02 -26.45 -14.57
CA GLY A 414 -13.35 -26.40 -15.19
C GLY A 414 -14.47 -26.64 -14.17
N GLY A 415 -15.61 -27.10 -14.69
CA GLY A 415 -16.76 -27.50 -13.86
C GLY A 415 -17.55 -26.35 -13.24
N LYS A 416 -18.71 -26.69 -12.67
CA LYS A 416 -19.66 -25.70 -12.15
C LYS A 416 -20.15 -26.06 -10.74
N LYS A 417 -19.94 -25.16 -9.79
CA LYS A 417 -20.37 -25.30 -8.38
C LYS A 417 -19.77 -26.50 -7.65
N ASN A 418 -18.61 -26.96 -8.08
CA ASN A 418 -17.91 -28.04 -7.39
C ASN A 418 -17.33 -27.53 -6.06
N LYS A 419 -17.32 -28.38 -5.02
CA LYS A 419 -16.74 -28.04 -3.73
C LYS A 419 -15.66 -29.04 -3.34
N ALA A 420 -14.48 -28.52 -3.02
CA ALA A 420 -13.38 -29.28 -2.46
C ALA A 420 -13.00 -28.71 -1.09
N LYS A 421 -12.86 -29.58 -0.09
CA LYS A 421 -12.48 -29.18 1.27
C LYS A 421 -11.46 -30.15 1.85
N ILE A 422 -10.40 -29.60 2.40
CA ILE A 422 -9.37 -30.34 3.16
C ILE A 422 -9.31 -29.79 4.59
N PHE A 423 -9.34 -30.69 5.57
CA PHE A 423 -9.06 -30.40 6.97
C PHE A 423 -7.94 -31.32 7.48
N GLN A 424 -6.87 -30.73 8.02
CA GLN A 424 -5.74 -31.48 8.59
C GLN A 424 -5.40 -30.98 9.99
N LYS A 425 -5.20 -31.92 10.92
CA LYS A 425 -4.75 -31.70 12.30
C LYS A 425 -3.76 -32.79 12.69
N GLY A 426 -2.63 -32.40 13.31
CA GLY A 426 -1.48 -33.28 13.57
C GLY A 426 -0.25 -32.86 12.76
N GLU A 427 0.73 -33.75 12.63
CA GLU A 427 2.02 -33.49 12.00
C GLU A 427 2.17 -34.17 10.63
N HIS A 428 2.76 -33.46 9.67
CA HIS A 428 3.19 -33.99 8.36
C HIS A 428 2.11 -34.71 7.53
N ASN A 429 0.84 -34.39 7.74
CA ASN A 429 -0.23 -34.93 6.93
C ASN A 429 -0.19 -34.37 5.50
N PHE A 430 -0.49 -35.24 4.54
CA PHE A 430 -0.60 -34.93 3.12
C PHE A 430 -2.03 -35.15 2.61
N SER A 431 -2.59 -34.17 1.89
CA SER A 431 -3.89 -34.30 1.24
C SER A 431 -3.88 -33.68 -0.16
N PHE A 432 -4.48 -34.38 -1.13
CA PHE A 432 -4.73 -33.87 -2.47
C PHE A 432 -6.20 -34.07 -2.86
N VAL A 433 -6.84 -33.03 -3.38
CA VAL A 433 -8.18 -33.11 -3.98
C VAL A 433 -8.14 -32.51 -5.39
N GLY A 434 -8.39 -33.34 -6.40
CA GLY A 434 -8.51 -32.94 -7.80
C GLY A 434 -9.95 -33.10 -8.30
N GLN A 435 -10.56 -32.02 -8.77
CA GLN A 435 -11.84 -32.04 -9.47
C GLN A 435 -11.67 -31.47 -10.89
N PHE A 436 -11.87 -32.31 -11.90
CA PHE A 436 -11.64 -31.97 -13.31
C PHE A 436 -12.97 -32.06 -14.08
N GLY A 437 -13.60 -30.93 -14.36
CA GLY A 437 -14.91 -30.87 -15.03
C GLY A 437 -16.11 -31.09 -14.09
N GLY A 438 -17.23 -31.55 -14.63
CA GLY A 438 -18.40 -31.90 -13.83
C GLY A 438 -19.19 -30.74 -13.19
N LYS A 439 -20.15 -31.08 -12.34
CA LYS A 439 -21.07 -30.11 -11.75
C LYS A 439 -21.61 -30.52 -10.38
N LYS A 440 -21.60 -29.59 -9.42
CA LYS A 440 -22.12 -29.77 -8.05
C LYS A 440 -21.54 -30.98 -7.32
N SER A 441 -20.32 -31.39 -7.65
CA SER A 441 -19.66 -32.50 -6.98
C SER A 441 -18.88 -32.02 -5.77
N ASP A 442 -18.96 -32.79 -4.67
CA ASP A 442 -18.35 -32.47 -3.39
C ASP A 442 -17.24 -33.50 -3.09
N ALA A 443 -16.07 -33.00 -2.70
CA ALA A 443 -14.92 -33.79 -2.28
C ALA A 443 -14.42 -33.28 -0.92
N PHE A 444 -14.35 -34.18 0.06
CA PHE A 444 -13.90 -33.89 1.42
C PHE A 444 -12.78 -34.83 1.86
N VAL A 445 -11.75 -34.27 2.47
CA VAL A 445 -10.68 -35.01 3.14
C VAL A 445 -10.49 -34.44 4.54
N GLU A 446 -10.61 -35.28 5.56
CA GLU A 446 -10.33 -34.99 6.95
C GLU A 446 -9.28 -35.95 7.50
N GLN A 447 -8.18 -35.39 8.00
CA GLN A 447 -7.06 -36.13 8.60
C GLN A 447 -6.80 -35.64 10.01
N ARG A 448 -6.79 -36.57 10.97
CA ARG A 448 -6.43 -36.35 12.36
C ARG A 448 -5.38 -37.39 12.77
N GLY A 449 -4.24 -36.92 13.26
CA GLY A 449 -3.08 -37.76 13.57
C GLY A 449 -1.88 -37.37 12.71
N ASP A 450 -0.86 -38.21 12.71
CA ASP A 450 0.43 -37.90 12.08
C ASP A 450 0.66 -38.74 10.81
N ASP A 451 1.36 -38.15 9.83
CA ASP A 451 1.79 -38.82 8.60
C ASP A 451 0.68 -39.45 7.73
N ASN A 452 -0.58 -39.02 7.90
CA ASN A 452 -1.69 -39.52 7.07
C ASN A 452 -1.62 -38.97 5.65
N ARG A 453 -2.06 -39.78 4.68
CA ARG A 453 -2.08 -39.43 3.26
C ARG A 453 -3.43 -39.72 2.60
N GLY A 454 -4.05 -38.70 2.02
CA GLY A 454 -5.36 -38.77 1.39
C GLY A 454 -5.35 -38.21 -0.02
N TRP A 455 -5.98 -38.92 -0.96
CA TRP A 455 -6.16 -38.46 -2.35
C TRP A 455 -7.61 -38.64 -2.80
N VAL A 456 -8.19 -37.58 -3.35
CA VAL A 456 -9.48 -37.64 -4.04
C VAL A 456 -9.31 -37.16 -5.47
N PHE A 457 -9.80 -37.95 -6.42
CA PHE A 457 -9.89 -37.60 -7.83
C PHE A 457 -11.34 -37.74 -8.31
N GLN A 458 -11.92 -36.65 -8.82
CA GLN A 458 -13.22 -36.65 -9.48
C GLN A 458 -13.06 -36.11 -10.91
N PHE A 459 -13.25 -36.98 -11.89
CA PHE A 459 -13.23 -36.64 -13.32
C PHE A 459 -14.64 -36.64 -13.87
N ASP A 460 -15.05 -35.48 -14.42
CA ASP A 460 -16.35 -35.20 -15.03
C ASP A 460 -17.57 -35.72 -14.26
N GLN A 461 -17.54 -35.56 -12.93
CA GLN A 461 -18.60 -36.03 -12.04
C GLN A 461 -19.75 -35.01 -11.91
N GLU A 462 -21.00 -35.46 -11.95
CA GLU A 462 -22.15 -34.64 -11.56
C GLU A 462 -22.79 -35.11 -10.25
N GLU A 463 -23.10 -34.16 -9.36
CA GLU A 463 -23.81 -34.38 -8.09
C GLU A 463 -23.25 -35.55 -7.27
N SER A 464 -21.92 -35.76 -7.33
CA SER A 464 -21.23 -36.89 -6.70
C SER A 464 -20.48 -36.47 -5.43
N LEU A 465 -20.31 -37.41 -4.50
CA LEU A 465 -19.65 -37.24 -3.21
C LEU A 465 -18.44 -38.18 -3.10
N ALA A 466 -17.30 -37.62 -2.69
CA ALA A 466 -16.12 -38.38 -2.28
C ALA A 466 -15.66 -37.88 -0.90
N ASP A 467 -15.61 -38.77 0.08
CA ASP A 467 -15.28 -38.44 1.47
C ASP A 467 -14.19 -39.36 2.03
N ILE A 468 -13.10 -38.80 2.55
CA ILE A 468 -12.03 -39.51 3.25
C ILE A 468 -11.96 -38.98 4.68
N LEU A 469 -12.11 -39.86 5.66
CA LEU A 469 -11.90 -39.58 7.08
C LEU A 469 -10.85 -40.53 7.65
N GLN A 470 -9.73 -39.98 8.11
CA GLN A 470 -8.62 -40.71 8.74
C GLN A 470 -8.39 -40.19 10.16
N ASP A 471 -8.47 -41.09 11.16
CA ASP A 471 -8.18 -40.82 12.57
C ASP A 471 -7.17 -41.85 13.11
N GLY A 472 -5.92 -41.44 13.26
CA GLY A 472 -4.78 -42.29 13.61
C GLY A 472 -3.54 -41.92 12.80
N ASP A 473 -2.49 -42.73 12.85
CA ASP A 473 -1.21 -42.41 12.22
C ASP A 473 -0.93 -43.24 10.97
N ARG A 474 -0.20 -42.65 10.00
CA ARG A 474 0.31 -43.32 8.78
C ARG A 474 -0.78 -43.98 7.91
N ASN A 475 -2.03 -43.54 8.00
CA ASN A 475 -3.09 -44.08 7.15
C ASN A 475 -3.01 -43.56 5.71
N VAL A 476 -3.39 -44.39 4.75
CA VAL A 476 -3.42 -44.11 3.31
C VAL A 476 -4.83 -44.33 2.76
N ALA A 477 -5.44 -43.30 2.17
CA ALA A 477 -6.76 -43.39 1.56
C ALA A 477 -6.78 -42.77 0.16
N VAL A 478 -7.38 -43.46 -0.80
CA VAL A 478 -7.57 -42.97 -2.18
C VAL A 478 -9.00 -43.21 -2.66
N ILE A 479 -9.65 -42.15 -3.14
CA ILE A 479 -10.92 -42.25 -3.87
C ILE A 479 -10.73 -41.73 -5.28
N ALA A 480 -11.12 -42.52 -6.28
CA ALA A 480 -11.20 -42.10 -7.67
C ALA A 480 -12.59 -42.39 -8.24
N GLN A 481 -13.26 -41.33 -8.72
CA GLN A 481 -14.54 -41.39 -9.42
C GLN A 481 -14.37 -40.82 -10.83
N MET A 482 -14.76 -41.55 -11.86
CA MET A 482 -14.56 -41.16 -13.25
C MET A 482 -15.84 -41.32 -14.07
N ASP A 483 -16.16 -40.29 -14.86
CA ASP A 483 -17.25 -40.23 -15.86
C ASP A 483 -18.58 -40.79 -15.37
N GLY A 484 -19.26 -40.06 -14.47
CA GLY A 484 -20.52 -40.51 -13.90
C GLY A 484 -21.29 -39.47 -13.09
N MET A 485 -22.52 -39.81 -12.73
CA MET A 485 -23.41 -39.00 -11.91
C MET A 485 -23.81 -39.73 -10.63
N TYR A 486 -24.08 -38.97 -9.56
CA TYR A 486 -24.63 -39.49 -8.31
C TYR A 486 -23.78 -40.58 -7.63
N ASN A 487 -22.48 -40.59 -7.87
CA ASN A 487 -21.58 -41.52 -7.20
C ASN A 487 -21.29 -41.04 -5.77
N SER A 488 -21.28 -41.98 -4.82
CA SER A 488 -20.95 -41.74 -3.42
C SER A 488 -19.86 -42.71 -3.00
N ALA A 489 -18.70 -42.20 -2.59
CA ALA A 489 -17.61 -43.00 -2.04
C ALA A 489 -17.19 -42.42 -0.68
N THR A 490 -17.08 -43.28 0.31
CA THR A 490 -16.60 -42.93 1.65
C THR A 490 -15.55 -43.93 2.12
N ILE A 491 -14.41 -43.42 2.57
CA ILE A 491 -13.36 -44.19 3.26
C ILE A 491 -13.25 -43.67 4.69
N LEU A 492 -13.44 -44.55 5.67
CA LEU A 492 -13.27 -44.30 7.10
C LEU A 492 -12.16 -45.19 7.65
N GLN A 493 -11.09 -44.60 8.18
CA GLN A 493 -9.97 -45.31 8.78
C GLN A 493 -9.76 -44.81 10.21
N THR A 494 -9.86 -45.72 11.18
CA THR A 494 -9.59 -45.45 12.61
C THR A 494 -8.53 -46.43 13.11
N GLY A 495 -7.40 -45.92 13.60
CA GLY A 495 -6.21 -46.69 13.97
C GLY A 495 -5.04 -46.42 13.01
N ASP A 496 -3.99 -47.24 13.06
CA ASP A 496 -2.71 -46.93 12.42
C ASP A 496 -2.40 -47.80 11.20
N ASP A 497 -1.62 -47.28 10.26
CA ASP A 497 -1.07 -48.04 9.12
C ASP A 497 -2.13 -48.69 8.20
N ASN A 498 -3.35 -48.15 8.15
CA ASN A 498 -4.41 -48.67 7.30
C ASN A 498 -4.32 -48.12 5.86
N THR A 499 -4.64 -48.96 4.87
CA THR A 499 -4.72 -48.61 3.46
C THR A 499 -6.11 -48.90 2.89
N GLY A 500 -6.77 -47.88 2.35
CA GLY A 500 -8.10 -47.96 1.76
C GLY A 500 -8.12 -47.35 0.35
N LEU A 501 -8.63 -48.09 -0.62
CA LEU A 501 -8.71 -47.66 -2.02
C LEU A 501 -10.13 -47.88 -2.56
N THR A 502 -10.72 -46.85 -3.17
CA THR A 502 -12.04 -46.93 -3.83
C THR A 502 -11.96 -46.38 -5.25
N TYR A 503 -12.40 -47.18 -6.23
CA TYR A 503 -12.53 -46.80 -7.63
C TYR A 503 -13.98 -47.00 -8.10
N GLN A 504 -14.59 -45.97 -8.69
CA GLN A 504 -15.95 -46.01 -9.23
C GLN A 504 -16.00 -45.50 -10.68
N TRP A 505 -16.62 -46.29 -11.56
CA TRP A 505 -16.95 -45.95 -12.94
C TRP A 505 -18.43 -46.20 -13.22
N GLY A 506 -19.12 -45.24 -13.85
CA GLY A 506 -20.56 -45.28 -14.13
C GLY A 506 -21.39 -44.45 -13.14
N ASP A 507 -22.71 -44.64 -13.14
CA ASP A 507 -23.67 -43.79 -12.42
C ASP A 507 -24.25 -44.46 -11.16
N ASN A 508 -24.69 -43.68 -10.17
CA ASN A 508 -25.38 -44.15 -8.96
C ASN A 508 -24.61 -45.19 -8.13
N ASN A 509 -23.28 -45.20 -8.19
CA ASN A 509 -22.49 -46.15 -7.41
C ASN A 509 -22.29 -45.65 -5.97
N THR A 510 -22.55 -46.51 -4.98
CA THR A 510 -22.32 -46.23 -3.57
C THR A 510 -21.27 -47.20 -3.00
N SER A 511 -20.20 -46.65 -2.44
CA SER A 511 -19.12 -47.38 -1.78
C SER A 511 -18.90 -46.84 -0.37
N PHE A 512 -18.85 -47.75 0.61
CA PHE A 512 -18.42 -47.46 1.98
C PHE A 512 -17.31 -48.45 2.39
N LEU A 513 -16.13 -47.94 2.71
CA LEU A 513 -15.00 -48.72 3.21
C LEU A 513 -14.66 -48.23 4.63
N GLU A 514 -14.81 -49.10 5.62
CA GLU A 514 -14.50 -48.83 7.03
C GLU A 514 -13.41 -49.78 7.54
N GLN A 515 -12.37 -49.21 8.15
CA GLN A 515 -11.26 -49.94 8.78
C GLN A 515 -11.08 -49.46 10.22
N ILE A 516 -11.23 -50.38 11.18
CA ILE A 516 -11.10 -50.11 12.63
C ILE A 516 -10.02 -51.02 13.23
N GLY A 517 -8.84 -50.46 13.47
CA GLY A 517 -7.68 -51.19 13.95
C GLY A 517 -6.44 -50.79 13.17
N ASN A 518 -5.45 -51.68 13.15
CA ASN A 518 -4.16 -51.41 12.51
C ASN A 518 -3.90 -52.39 11.38
N ASP A 519 -3.06 -51.96 10.43
CA ASP A 519 -2.53 -52.77 9.31
C ASP A 519 -3.60 -53.34 8.36
N HIS A 520 -4.73 -52.65 8.19
CA HIS A 520 -5.78 -53.10 7.27
C HIS A 520 -5.51 -52.70 5.82
N PHE A 521 -5.92 -53.57 4.89
CA PHE A 521 -5.94 -53.28 3.46
C PHE A 521 -7.33 -53.54 2.87
N GLY A 522 -7.93 -52.51 2.30
CA GLY A 522 -9.26 -52.55 1.69
C GLY A 522 -9.24 -51.96 0.29
N LEU A 523 -9.90 -52.64 -0.66
CA LEU A 523 -10.04 -52.20 -2.05
C LEU A 523 -11.49 -52.42 -2.50
N VAL A 524 -12.14 -51.35 -2.94
CA VAL A 524 -13.46 -51.39 -3.59
C VAL A 524 -13.31 -50.92 -5.03
N ILE A 525 -13.74 -51.75 -5.97
CA ILE A 525 -13.84 -51.39 -7.39
C ILE A 525 -15.28 -51.62 -7.82
N GLN A 526 -15.96 -50.57 -8.27
CA GLN A 526 -17.32 -50.64 -8.81
C GLN A 526 -17.28 -50.16 -10.27
N ASN A 527 -17.71 -51.03 -11.18
CA ASN A 527 -17.83 -50.72 -12.60
C ASN A 527 -19.26 -51.03 -13.06
N GLY A 528 -19.93 -50.05 -13.64
CA GLY A 528 -21.33 -50.11 -14.04
C GLY A 528 -22.20 -49.16 -13.22
N ASN A 529 -23.52 -49.35 -13.27
CA ASN A 529 -24.47 -48.44 -12.64
C ASN A 529 -25.16 -49.09 -11.43
N GLU A 530 -25.58 -48.27 -10.47
CA GLU A 530 -26.37 -48.67 -9.28
C GLU A 530 -25.66 -49.70 -8.37
N ASN A 531 -24.33 -49.76 -8.41
CA ASN A 531 -23.61 -50.69 -7.56
C ASN A 531 -23.60 -50.21 -6.10
N PHE A 532 -23.76 -51.15 -5.16
CA PHE A 532 -23.61 -50.90 -3.73
C PHE A 532 -22.54 -51.83 -3.15
N ALA A 533 -21.53 -51.27 -2.49
CA ALA A 533 -20.44 -52.02 -1.87
C ALA A 533 -20.14 -51.48 -0.48
N VAL A 534 -20.10 -52.39 0.50
CA VAL A 534 -19.71 -52.11 1.88
C VAL A 534 -18.56 -53.05 2.23
N THR A 535 -17.42 -52.51 2.64
CA THR A 535 -16.30 -53.30 3.16
C THR A 535 -16.01 -52.81 4.56
N GLN A 536 -16.09 -53.71 5.54
CA GLN A 536 -15.76 -53.41 6.93
C GLN A 536 -14.67 -54.38 7.39
N GLN A 537 -13.56 -53.84 7.91
CA GLN A 537 -12.44 -54.61 8.46
C GLN A 537 -12.16 -54.14 9.88
N GLY A 538 -11.96 -55.09 10.79
CA GLY A 538 -11.67 -54.78 12.19
C GLY A 538 -10.72 -55.81 12.80
N ASN A 539 -9.83 -55.36 13.69
CA ASN A 539 -9.08 -56.28 14.54
C ASN A 539 -10.02 -56.80 15.64
N ALA A 540 -9.99 -58.12 15.92
CA ALA A 540 -10.96 -58.81 16.77
C ALA A 540 -11.23 -58.08 18.11
N GLY A 541 -12.48 -57.64 18.31
CA GLY A 541 -12.90 -56.94 19.52
C GLY A 541 -14.23 -56.18 19.43
N VAL A 542 -14.73 -55.87 18.23
CA VAL A 542 -16.04 -55.22 18.07
C VAL A 542 -17.15 -56.28 18.01
N VAL A 543 -17.74 -56.60 19.16
CA VAL A 543 -18.98 -57.37 19.23
C VAL A 543 -20.13 -56.45 18.81
N PHE A 544 -20.70 -56.67 17.64
CA PHE A 544 -21.99 -56.09 17.26
C PHE A 544 -23.11 -57.06 17.68
N SER A 545 -23.99 -56.61 18.57
CA SER A 545 -25.26 -57.31 18.88
C SER A 545 -26.25 -57.10 17.72
N PRO A 546 -27.13 -58.08 17.43
CA PRO A 546 -27.87 -58.18 16.16
C PRO A 546 -28.79 -57.00 15.83
#